data_AF-A0A961SJL1-F1
#
_entry.id   AF-A0A961SJL1-F1
#
_cell.length_a   1.000
_cell.length_b   1.000
_cell.length_c   1.000
_cell.angle_alpha   90.00
_cell.angle_beta   90.00
_cell.angle_gamma   90.00
#
_symmetry.space_group_name_H-M   'P 1'
#
loop_
_entity.id
_entity.type
_entity.pdbx_description
1 polymer ?
#
loop_
_entity_poly.entity_id
_entity_poly.type
_entity_poly.pdbx_seq_one_letter_code
_entity_poly.pdbx_strand_id
1 'polypeptide(L)'
;MQQLANLVLRREPAIIRSVFFLGPLITLLVPKTTVGILIVLFICCVGLEFSRSGFFKDFFRIDVTVALFGATAAYLFINATWSLDPDRAFAASTWFVLVVLMCYGATSALARWPAHSLRMAATAFAIGIGVGTGVLLFEAATDRLATVSLYNAFPFTQPDSLKDFVVREGKIVRIAPYELNAMIAVMLLALWPALLCVATLLGGRSRYLVASVLVIAATAAIFLSNHDSSKVGLGASLIVFALASRWPTAMRKGMWLVWCLAFALVVPLATAAYKADLHKSDFLPRSAQARVTLWAYTAEHVHATPLLGIGGSSTRKIDQSPDNRRMQWKKKVKIQGFGWRAGAHAHNAFLQTWYELGAVGVILFMVTCSAVILSLGRLPRDTQRFALAQVAAFFAIVAFAWGMWQGWLMALTGLAALYIALAVNVYRVGQRETKSASP
;
A
#
# COMPACT_ATOMS: atom_id res chain seq x y z
N MET A 1 20.15 20.59 -24.60
CA MET A 1 20.01 19.63 -23.48
C MET A 1 20.95 19.94 -22.30
N GLN A 2 22.24 20.21 -22.48
CA GLN A 2 23.18 20.52 -21.37
C GLN A 2 22.79 21.75 -20.52
N GLN A 3 22.28 22.83 -21.13
CA GLN A 3 21.82 24.00 -20.39
C GLN A 3 20.63 23.71 -19.46
N LEU A 4 19.68 22.86 -19.91
CA LEU A 4 18.55 22.41 -19.10
C LEU A 4 19.01 21.52 -17.94
N ALA A 5 19.94 20.59 -18.19
CA ALA A 5 20.52 19.75 -17.14
C ALA A 5 21.22 20.60 -16.06
N ASN A 6 22.00 21.61 -16.47
CA ASN A 6 22.65 22.53 -15.52
C ASN A 6 21.64 23.35 -14.70
N LEU A 7 20.53 23.80 -15.31
CA LEU A 7 19.48 24.52 -14.59
C LEU A 7 18.79 23.62 -13.55
N VAL A 8 18.49 22.37 -13.92
CA VAL A 8 17.88 21.38 -13.03
C VAL A 8 18.79 21.07 -11.86
N LEU A 9 20.09 20.84 -12.10
CA LEU A 9 21.07 20.55 -11.04
C LEU A 9 21.28 21.74 -10.10
N ARG A 10 21.23 22.98 -10.60
CA ARG A 10 21.25 24.19 -9.74
C ARG A 10 20.05 24.27 -8.79
N ARG A 11 18.89 23.74 -9.20
CA ARG A 11 17.66 23.71 -8.39
C ARG A 11 17.45 22.39 -7.64
N GLU A 12 18.38 21.45 -7.75
CA GLU A 12 18.27 20.11 -7.18
C GLU A 12 17.87 20.13 -5.69
N PRO A 13 18.50 20.91 -4.79
CA PRO A 13 18.14 20.90 -3.37
C PRO A 13 16.68 21.32 -3.13
N ALA A 14 16.19 22.33 -3.86
CA ALA A 14 14.81 22.80 -3.75
C ALA A 14 13.82 21.76 -4.29
N ILE A 15 14.12 21.15 -5.44
CA ILE A 15 13.29 20.09 -6.04
C ILE A 15 13.17 18.91 -5.07
N ILE A 16 14.31 18.41 -4.56
CA ILE A 16 14.32 17.25 -3.65
C ILE A 16 13.53 17.56 -2.38
N ARG A 17 13.80 18.70 -1.73
CA ARG A 17 13.11 19.05 -0.48
C ARG A 17 11.60 19.17 -0.69
N SER A 18 11.17 19.88 -1.74
CA SER A 18 9.75 20.07 -2.02
C SER A 18 9.04 18.76 -2.37
N VAL A 19 9.60 17.96 -3.28
CA VAL A 19 8.95 16.73 -3.75
C VAL A 19 8.92 15.66 -2.65
N PHE A 20 10.01 15.47 -1.91
CA PHE A 20 10.05 14.47 -0.83
C PHE A 20 9.37 14.92 0.45
N PHE A 21 9.07 16.21 0.64
CA PHE A 21 8.21 16.70 1.73
C PHE A 21 6.73 16.67 1.34
N LEU A 22 6.36 17.35 0.24
CA LEU A 22 4.97 17.49 -0.19
C LEU A 22 4.40 16.17 -0.71
N GLY A 23 5.20 15.34 -1.39
CA GLY A 23 4.76 14.06 -1.92
C GLY A 23 4.12 13.15 -0.85
N PRO A 24 4.86 12.70 0.17
CA PRO A 24 4.28 11.88 1.24
C PRO A 24 3.19 12.62 2.02
N LEU A 25 3.32 13.93 2.27
CA LEU A 25 2.29 14.69 2.98
C LEU A 25 0.95 14.67 2.21
N ILE A 26 0.97 14.94 0.92
CA ILE A 26 -0.21 14.95 0.05
C ILE A 26 -0.80 13.53 -0.08
N THR A 27 0.01 12.47 -0.18
CA THR A 27 -0.54 11.10 -0.24
C THR A 27 -1.19 10.66 1.07
N LEU A 28 -0.67 11.10 2.22
CA LEU A 28 -1.28 10.85 3.52
C LEU A 28 -2.65 11.54 3.63
N LEU A 29 -2.73 12.81 3.20
CA LEU A 29 -3.95 13.61 3.31
C LEU A 29 -4.98 13.33 2.21
N VAL A 30 -4.53 12.90 1.03
CA VAL A 30 -5.40 12.60 -0.12
C VAL A 30 -4.91 11.31 -0.79
N PRO A 31 -5.28 10.11 -0.28
CA PRO A 31 -4.76 8.83 -0.76
C PRO A 31 -4.95 8.56 -2.25
N LYS A 32 -5.98 9.15 -2.88
CA LYS A 32 -6.20 9.02 -4.33
C LYS A 32 -5.08 9.65 -5.17
N THR A 33 -4.26 10.53 -4.60
CA THR A 33 -3.12 11.17 -5.28
C THR A 33 -1.88 10.29 -5.36
N THR A 34 -1.86 9.11 -4.74
CA THR A 34 -0.69 8.21 -4.76
C THR A 34 -0.19 7.90 -6.17
N VAL A 35 -1.08 7.77 -7.16
CA VAL A 35 -0.71 7.59 -8.57
C VAL A 35 0.09 8.79 -9.08
N GLY A 36 -0.44 10.01 -8.90
CA GLY A 36 0.22 11.23 -9.33
C GLY A 36 1.55 11.46 -8.61
N ILE A 37 1.61 11.20 -7.30
CA ILE A 37 2.84 11.35 -6.52
C ILE A 37 3.90 10.32 -6.92
N LEU A 38 3.52 9.08 -7.25
CA LEU A 38 4.46 8.09 -7.79
C LEU A 38 5.05 8.56 -9.12
N ILE A 39 4.23 9.11 -10.02
CA ILE A 39 4.69 9.68 -11.30
C ILE A 39 5.68 10.83 -11.04
N VAL A 40 5.33 11.77 -10.16
CA VAL A 40 6.19 12.92 -9.82
C VAL A 40 7.52 12.46 -9.21
N LEU A 41 7.48 11.52 -8.26
CA LEU A 41 8.68 10.96 -7.65
C LEU A 41 9.54 10.20 -8.67
N PHE A 42 8.92 9.45 -9.59
CA PHE A 42 9.64 8.79 -10.68
C PHE A 42 10.36 9.79 -11.58
N ILE A 43 9.65 10.82 -12.07
CA ILE A 43 10.21 11.88 -12.92
C ILE A 43 11.34 12.60 -12.17
N CYS A 44 11.15 12.92 -10.88
CA CYS A 44 12.18 13.55 -10.05
C CYS A 44 13.42 12.65 -9.91
N CYS A 45 13.23 11.39 -9.50
CA CYS A 45 14.32 10.43 -9.26
C CYS A 45 15.15 10.18 -10.52
N VAL A 46 14.47 9.81 -11.60
CA VAL A 46 15.10 9.45 -12.87
C VAL A 46 15.61 10.69 -13.60
N GLY A 47 14.86 11.80 -13.60
CA GLY A 47 15.24 13.04 -14.28
C GLY A 47 16.47 13.71 -13.68
N LEU A 48 16.60 13.72 -12.34
CA LEU A 48 17.81 14.22 -11.68
C LEU A 48 19.01 13.33 -12.00
N GLU A 49 18.85 12.02 -11.95
CA GLU A 49 19.95 11.11 -12.24
C GLU A 49 20.37 11.13 -13.72
N PHE A 50 19.40 11.28 -14.64
CA PHE A 50 19.68 11.52 -16.06
C PHE A 50 20.43 12.84 -16.26
N SER A 51 20.07 13.89 -15.53
CA SER A 51 20.77 15.18 -15.60
C SER A 51 22.21 15.11 -15.11
N ARG A 52 22.55 14.16 -14.22
CA ARG A 52 23.93 13.92 -13.75
C ARG A 52 24.75 13.02 -14.68
N SER A 53 24.16 11.92 -15.14
CA SER A 53 24.89 10.83 -15.83
C SER A 53 24.79 10.88 -17.36
N GLY A 54 23.79 11.57 -17.92
CA GLY A 54 23.59 11.73 -19.36
C GLY A 54 23.17 10.46 -20.12
N PHE A 55 23.10 9.28 -19.48
CA PHE A 55 22.81 8.00 -20.15
C PHE A 55 21.83 7.12 -19.36
N PHE A 56 20.83 6.56 -20.07
CA PHE A 56 19.83 5.64 -19.54
C PHE A 56 20.24 4.16 -19.56
N LYS A 57 21.34 3.79 -20.25
CA LYS A 57 21.62 2.38 -20.62
C LYS A 57 21.69 1.42 -19.43
N ASP A 58 22.06 1.88 -18.24
CA ASP A 58 22.15 1.03 -17.06
C ASP A 58 20.89 1.01 -16.17
N PHE A 59 19.83 1.75 -16.49
CA PHE A 59 18.65 1.83 -15.63
C PHE A 59 17.74 0.61 -15.70
N PHE A 60 17.64 -0.02 -16.87
CA PHE A 60 16.66 -1.08 -17.15
C PHE A 60 17.32 -2.42 -17.44
N ARG A 61 18.25 -2.83 -16.57
CA ARG A 61 18.74 -4.22 -16.61
C ARG A 61 17.60 -5.14 -16.19
N ILE A 62 17.27 -6.12 -17.03
CA ILE A 62 16.25 -7.12 -16.73
C ILE A 62 16.89 -8.14 -15.78
N ASP A 63 16.54 -8.05 -14.50
CA ASP A 63 16.85 -9.11 -13.54
C ASP A 63 15.69 -10.11 -13.45
N VAL A 64 15.91 -11.19 -12.68
CA VAL A 64 14.89 -12.24 -12.47
C VAL A 64 13.59 -11.67 -11.90
N THR A 65 13.67 -10.66 -11.03
CA THR A 65 12.48 -10.03 -10.44
C THR A 65 11.67 -9.29 -11.51
N VAL A 66 12.34 -8.50 -12.35
CA VAL A 66 11.71 -7.78 -13.46
C VAL A 66 11.11 -8.76 -14.47
N ALA A 67 11.80 -9.86 -14.77
CA ALA A 67 11.28 -10.92 -15.65
C ALA A 67 10.01 -11.57 -15.08
N LEU A 68 9.96 -11.85 -13.76
CA LEU A 68 8.77 -12.39 -13.09
C LEU A 68 7.59 -11.41 -13.11
N PHE A 69 7.85 -10.11 -12.89
CA PHE A 69 6.83 -9.08 -13.08
C PHE A 69 6.35 -9.00 -14.53
N GLY A 70 7.24 -9.15 -15.51
CA GLY A 70 6.90 -9.21 -16.93
C GLY A 70 6.01 -10.40 -17.28
N ALA A 71 6.33 -11.59 -16.76
CA ALA A 71 5.50 -12.78 -16.93
C ALA A 71 4.11 -12.62 -16.28
N THR A 72 4.07 -12.05 -15.08
CA THR A 72 2.80 -11.72 -14.40
C THR A 72 1.98 -10.73 -15.22
N ALA A 73 2.61 -9.67 -15.72
CA ALA A 73 1.94 -8.68 -16.57
C ALA A 73 1.38 -9.30 -17.86
N ALA A 74 2.18 -10.12 -18.56
CA ALA A 74 1.74 -10.80 -19.76
C ALA A 74 0.48 -11.65 -19.49
N TYR A 75 0.46 -12.39 -18.38
CA TYR A 75 -0.73 -13.13 -17.98
C TYR A 75 -1.92 -12.22 -17.66
N LEU A 76 -1.72 -11.08 -17.01
CA LEU A 76 -2.81 -10.12 -16.75
C LEU A 76 -3.43 -9.57 -18.04
N PHE A 77 -2.62 -9.31 -19.07
CA PHE A 77 -3.13 -8.89 -20.39
C PHE A 77 -3.89 -10.02 -21.09
N ILE A 78 -3.40 -11.26 -21.02
CA ILE A 78 -4.09 -12.42 -21.57
C ILE A 78 -5.43 -12.62 -20.82
N ASN A 79 -5.41 -12.63 -19.49
CA ASN A 79 -6.58 -12.80 -18.64
C ASN A 79 -7.65 -11.70 -18.82
N ALA A 80 -7.24 -10.48 -19.17
CA ALA A 80 -8.17 -9.41 -19.50
C ALA A 80 -9.05 -9.70 -20.74
N THR A 81 -8.60 -10.57 -21.66
CA THR A 81 -9.33 -10.85 -22.91
C THR A 81 -10.66 -11.58 -22.72
N TRP A 82 -10.83 -12.32 -21.63
CA TRP A 82 -12.09 -12.97 -21.25
C TRP A 82 -12.72 -12.37 -20.00
N SER A 83 -12.26 -11.18 -19.57
CA SER A 83 -12.91 -10.46 -18.49
C SER A 83 -14.33 -10.06 -18.89
N LEU A 84 -15.23 -10.03 -17.90
CA LEU A 84 -16.56 -9.45 -18.08
C LEU A 84 -16.46 -7.92 -18.29
N ASP A 85 -15.40 -7.27 -17.80
CA ASP A 85 -15.12 -5.84 -18.00
C ASP A 85 -13.69 -5.65 -18.57
N PRO A 86 -13.48 -5.95 -19.88
CA PRO A 86 -12.16 -5.91 -20.51
C PRO A 86 -11.46 -4.56 -20.39
N ASP A 87 -12.19 -3.45 -20.56
CA ASP A 87 -11.61 -2.10 -20.49
C ASP A 87 -10.97 -1.84 -19.13
N ARG A 88 -11.67 -2.16 -18.03
CA ARG A 88 -11.09 -2.04 -16.69
C ARG A 88 -9.96 -3.03 -16.47
N ALA A 89 -10.07 -4.25 -16.98
CA ALA A 89 -9.05 -5.27 -16.85
C ALA A 89 -7.73 -4.83 -17.53
N PHE A 90 -7.79 -4.38 -18.79
CA PHE A 90 -6.65 -3.84 -19.52
C PHE A 90 -6.08 -2.58 -18.86
N ALA A 91 -6.93 -1.69 -18.35
CA ALA A 91 -6.47 -0.52 -17.59
C ALA A 91 -5.73 -0.93 -16.31
N ALA A 92 -6.23 -1.93 -15.57
CA ALA A 92 -5.57 -2.45 -14.38
C ALA A 92 -4.23 -3.12 -14.70
N SER A 93 -4.16 -3.91 -15.78
CA SER A 93 -2.92 -4.52 -16.28
C SER A 93 -1.89 -3.48 -16.70
N THR A 94 -2.35 -2.40 -17.35
CA THR A 94 -1.49 -1.26 -17.72
C THR A 94 -0.96 -0.56 -16.48
N TRP A 95 -1.82 -0.29 -15.48
CA TRP A 95 -1.40 0.31 -14.23
C TRP A 95 -0.40 -0.56 -13.46
N PHE A 96 -0.58 -1.88 -13.47
CA PHE A 96 0.39 -2.82 -12.89
C PHE A 96 1.77 -2.64 -13.51
N VAL A 97 1.87 -2.64 -14.85
CA VAL A 97 3.14 -2.42 -15.56
C VAL A 97 3.74 -1.06 -15.24
N LEU A 98 2.95 0.01 -15.33
CA LEU A 98 3.41 1.37 -15.08
C LEU A 98 3.95 1.53 -13.65
N VAL A 99 3.25 1.00 -12.65
CA VAL A 99 3.69 1.06 -11.24
C VAL A 99 5.01 0.33 -11.06
N VAL A 100 5.16 -0.87 -11.64
CA VAL A 100 6.41 -1.65 -11.57
C VAL A 100 7.56 -0.90 -12.22
N LEU A 101 7.38 -0.36 -13.43
CA LEU A 101 8.41 0.38 -14.15
C LEU A 101 8.81 1.66 -13.41
N MET A 102 7.83 2.43 -12.92
CA MET A 102 8.09 3.66 -12.16
C MET A 102 8.83 3.35 -10.86
N CYS A 103 8.39 2.34 -10.12
CA CYS A 103 9.06 1.93 -8.89
C CYS A 103 10.49 1.42 -9.15
N TYR A 104 10.67 0.53 -10.13
CA TYR A 104 11.97 -0.01 -10.47
C TYR A 104 12.94 1.07 -10.95
N GLY A 105 12.49 1.96 -11.84
CA GLY A 105 13.29 3.07 -12.35
C GLY A 105 13.66 4.06 -11.25
N ALA A 106 12.71 4.46 -10.40
CA ALA A 106 12.97 5.40 -9.30
C ALA A 106 13.92 4.82 -8.24
N THR A 107 13.73 3.57 -7.85
CA THR A 107 14.62 2.89 -6.88
C THR A 107 16.03 2.68 -7.43
N SER A 108 16.15 2.35 -8.71
CA SER A 108 17.44 2.26 -9.41
C SER A 108 18.16 3.61 -9.49
N ALA A 109 17.42 4.69 -9.70
CA ALA A 109 17.96 6.06 -9.69
C ALA A 109 18.49 6.43 -8.30
N LEU A 110 17.69 6.21 -7.25
CA LEU A 110 18.06 6.54 -5.87
C LEU A 110 19.33 5.82 -5.41
N ALA A 111 19.59 4.60 -5.89
CA ALA A 111 20.80 3.86 -5.55
C ALA A 111 22.10 4.53 -6.03
N ARG A 112 22.01 5.48 -6.98
CA ARG A 112 23.15 6.21 -7.57
C ARG A 112 23.26 7.65 -7.07
N TRP A 113 22.25 8.12 -6.32
CA TRP A 113 22.24 9.49 -5.85
C TRP A 113 23.40 9.79 -4.88
N PRO A 114 23.97 11.01 -4.94
CA PRO A 114 24.95 11.46 -3.97
C PRO A 114 24.42 11.42 -2.53
N ALA A 115 25.34 11.25 -1.58
CA ALA A 115 25.07 11.22 -0.15
C ALA A 115 24.21 12.40 0.34
N HIS A 116 24.58 13.61 -0.08
CA HIS A 116 23.89 14.84 0.27
C HIS A 116 22.42 14.84 -0.19
N SER A 117 22.17 14.45 -1.45
CA SER A 117 20.84 14.37 -2.05
C SER A 117 19.94 13.36 -1.34
N LEU A 118 20.50 12.18 -1.01
CA LEU A 118 19.78 11.14 -0.25
C LEU A 118 19.42 11.61 1.16
N ARG A 119 20.32 12.30 1.86
CA ARG A 119 20.03 12.86 3.20
C ARG A 119 18.93 13.92 3.13
N MET A 120 18.99 14.83 2.16
CA MET A 120 17.93 15.83 1.97
C MET A 120 16.58 15.18 1.69
N ALA A 121 16.53 14.20 0.80
CA ALA A 121 15.30 13.46 0.49
C ALA A 121 14.75 12.72 1.71
N ALA A 122 15.62 12.01 2.46
CA ALA A 122 15.23 11.26 3.64
C ALA A 122 14.74 12.17 4.78
N THR A 123 15.38 13.32 5.00
CA THR A 123 14.95 14.32 5.98
C THR A 123 13.59 14.92 5.58
N ALA A 124 13.45 15.37 4.33
CA ALA A 124 12.18 15.94 3.83
C ALA A 124 11.03 14.93 3.93
N PHE A 125 11.29 13.65 3.57
CA PHE A 125 10.35 12.55 3.72
C PHE A 125 9.95 12.31 5.17
N ALA A 126 10.91 12.22 6.09
CA ALA A 126 10.62 11.98 7.51
C ALA A 126 9.80 13.14 8.12
N ILE A 127 10.12 14.39 7.78
CA ILE A 127 9.35 15.57 8.22
C ILE A 127 7.94 15.53 7.62
N GLY A 128 7.79 15.24 6.32
CA GLY A 128 6.50 15.14 5.66
C GLY A 128 5.59 14.08 6.28
N ILE A 129 6.13 12.91 6.60
CA ILE A 129 5.41 11.85 7.32
C ILE A 129 5.07 12.27 8.75
N GLY A 130 5.99 12.93 9.47
CA GLY A 130 5.74 13.43 10.82
C GLY A 130 4.59 14.45 10.86
N VAL A 131 4.63 15.45 9.97
CA VAL A 131 3.57 16.46 9.83
C VAL A 131 2.25 15.81 9.43
N GLY A 132 2.25 14.94 8.40
CA GLY A 132 1.05 14.24 7.97
C GLY A 132 0.43 13.36 9.06
N THR A 133 1.27 12.65 9.83
CA THR A 133 0.81 11.87 10.98
C THR A 133 0.19 12.76 12.05
N GLY A 134 0.77 13.92 12.34
CA GLY A 134 0.20 14.90 13.27
C GLY A 134 -1.17 15.43 12.82
N VAL A 135 -1.32 15.75 11.53
CA VAL A 135 -2.61 16.17 10.96
C VAL A 135 -3.64 15.04 11.05
N LEU A 136 -3.26 13.80 10.71
CA LEU A 136 -4.17 12.65 10.80
C LEU A 136 -4.59 12.34 12.24
N LEU A 137 -3.67 12.47 13.20
CA LEU A 137 -3.99 12.33 14.62
C LEU A 137 -5.00 13.40 15.05
N PHE A 138 -4.78 14.66 14.67
CA PHE A 138 -5.72 15.75 14.96
C PHE A 138 -7.11 15.47 14.35
N GLU A 139 -7.15 15.11 13.08
CA GLU A 139 -8.38 14.77 12.36
C GLU A 139 -9.12 13.58 12.98
N ALA A 140 -8.40 12.55 13.43
CA ALA A 140 -8.99 11.40 14.11
C ALA A 140 -9.48 11.73 15.52
N ALA A 141 -8.77 12.59 16.26
CA ALA A 141 -9.13 12.98 17.63
C ALA A 141 -10.28 13.99 17.69
N THR A 142 -10.51 14.75 16.61
CA THR A 142 -11.50 15.83 16.55
C THR A 142 -12.70 15.52 15.66
N ASP A 143 -12.91 14.25 15.32
CA ASP A 143 -13.97 13.81 14.40
C ASP A 143 -14.03 14.66 13.11
N ARG A 144 -12.86 14.90 12.51
CA ARG A 144 -12.68 15.61 11.23
C ARG A 144 -12.91 17.12 11.27
N LEU A 145 -12.65 17.78 12.40
CA LEU A 145 -12.93 19.21 12.56
C LEU A 145 -12.32 20.09 11.47
N ALA A 146 -11.04 19.90 11.11
CA ALA A 146 -10.39 20.73 10.09
C ALA A 146 -10.96 20.46 8.69
N THR A 147 -11.15 19.19 8.30
CA THR A 147 -11.81 18.85 7.02
C THR A 147 -13.23 19.40 6.93
N VAL A 148 -14.03 19.27 7.99
CA VAL A 148 -15.41 19.80 8.04
C VAL A 148 -15.39 21.33 7.94
N SER A 149 -14.47 21.99 8.65
CA SER A 149 -14.32 23.44 8.60
C SER A 149 -13.93 23.92 7.20
N LEU A 150 -13.01 23.21 6.53
CA LEU A 150 -12.60 23.50 5.15
C LEU A 150 -13.79 23.41 4.19
N TYR A 151 -14.55 22.32 4.26
CA TYR A 151 -15.72 22.10 3.39
C TYR A 151 -16.82 23.13 3.58
N ASN A 152 -17.03 23.59 4.81
CA ASN A 152 -18.02 24.63 5.11
C ASN A 152 -17.52 26.04 4.73
N ALA A 153 -16.22 26.33 4.90
CA ALA A 153 -15.65 27.62 4.53
C ALA A 153 -15.50 27.78 3.01
N PHE A 154 -15.19 26.69 2.31
CA PHE A 154 -14.93 26.68 0.87
C PHE A 154 -15.75 25.57 0.19
N PRO A 155 -17.03 25.84 -0.16
CA PRO A 155 -17.91 24.83 -0.74
C PRO A 155 -17.38 24.17 -2.01
N PHE A 156 -16.53 24.85 -2.80
CA PHE A 156 -15.89 24.26 -3.99
C PHE A 156 -14.93 23.11 -3.68
N THR A 157 -14.54 22.92 -2.40
CA THR A 157 -13.70 21.81 -1.95
C THR A 157 -14.51 20.57 -1.56
N GLN A 158 -15.84 20.68 -1.52
CA GLN A 158 -16.73 19.57 -1.21
C GLN A 158 -16.72 18.52 -2.32
N PRO A 159 -16.88 17.24 -2.00
CA PRO A 159 -17.03 16.21 -3.01
C PRO A 159 -18.38 16.33 -3.73
N ASP A 160 -18.41 15.94 -5.01
CA ASP A 160 -19.62 15.96 -5.85
C ASP A 160 -20.79 15.17 -5.26
N SER A 161 -20.50 14.17 -4.42
CA SER A 161 -21.50 13.38 -3.71
C SER A 161 -21.37 13.53 -2.21
N LEU A 162 -22.44 14.02 -1.59
CA LEU A 162 -22.57 14.15 -0.13
C LEU A 162 -23.23 12.93 0.53
N LYS A 163 -23.29 11.78 -0.15
CA LYS A 163 -23.98 10.57 0.35
C LYS A 163 -23.43 10.08 1.70
N ASP A 164 -22.17 10.37 1.96
CA ASP A 164 -21.43 9.89 3.14
C ASP A 164 -21.27 11.00 4.20
N PHE A 165 -22.07 12.06 4.09
CA PHE A 165 -22.01 13.25 4.93
C PHE A 165 -23.34 13.46 5.66
N VAL A 166 -23.27 13.95 6.89
CA VAL A 166 -24.44 14.44 7.63
C VAL A 166 -24.50 15.95 7.44
N VAL A 167 -25.47 16.40 6.67
CA VAL A 167 -25.73 17.82 6.43
C VAL A 167 -26.88 18.27 7.32
N ARG A 168 -26.70 19.38 8.04
CA ARG A 168 -27.76 20.07 8.79
C ARG A 168 -27.73 21.54 8.40
N GLU A 169 -28.89 22.11 8.07
CA GLU A 169 -29.02 23.53 7.73
C GLU A 169 -28.04 23.97 6.62
N GLY A 170 -27.83 23.11 5.62
CA GLY A 170 -26.90 23.38 4.51
C GLY A 170 -25.41 23.28 4.85
N LYS A 171 -25.04 22.93 6.10
CA LYS A 171 -23.65 22.73 6.53
C LYS A 171 -23.34 21.27 6.78
N ILE A 172 -22.13 20.85 6.42
CA ILE A 172 -21.62 19.53 6.77
C ILE A 172 -21.28 19.55 8.26
N VAL A 173 -21.89 18.66 9.03
CA VAL A 173 -21.66 18.55 10.48
C VAL A 173 -20.82 17.31 10.81
N ARG A 174 -20.92 16.26 10.00
CA ARG A 174 -20.16 15.02 10.22
C ARG A 174 -19.84 14.33 8.90
N ILE A 175 -18.66 13.73 8.84
CA ILE A 175 -18.19 12.91 7.71
C ILE A 175 -18.21 11.45 8.15
N ALA A 176 -18.51 10.54 7.21
CA ALA A 176 -18.45 9.12 7.50
C ALA A 176 -17.07 8.70 8.06
N PRO A 177 -17.01 7.93 9.16
CA PRO A 177 -15.73 7.62 9.80
C PRO A 177 -14.76 6.82 8.94
N TYR A 178 -15.26 6.07 7.95
CA TYR A 178 -14.42 5.25 7.07
C TYR A 178 -13.62 6.07 6.03
N GLU A 179 -13.89 7.36 5.87
CA GLU A 179 -13.09 8.24 5.01
C GLU A 179 -11.64 8.36 5.49
N LEU A 180 -11.36 8.10 6.78
CA LEU A 180 -10.00 8.03 7.32
C LEU A 180 -9.23 6.79 6.86
N ASN A 181 -9.91 5.73 6.47
CA ASN A 181 -9.31 4.39 6.37
C ASN A 181 -8.13 4.37 5.39
N ALA A 182 -8.30 4.98 4.21
CA ALA A 182 -7.25 5.05 3.22
C ALA A 182 -6.06 5.90 3.69
N MET A 183 -6.30 7.02 4.39
CA MET A 183 -5.25 7.89 4.93
C MET A 183 -4.41 7.15 5.98
N ILE A 184 -5.08 6.44 6.88
CA ILE A 184 -4.46 5.63 7.93
C ILE A 184 -3.65 4.46 7.33
N ALA A 185 -4.12 3.85 6.24
CA ALA A 185 -3.36 2.80 5.55
C ALA A 185 -2.09 3.35 4.86
N VAL A 186 -2.18 4.51 4.19
CA VAL A 186 -1.00 5.18 3.61
C VAL A 186 0.03 5.50 4.70
N MET A 187 -0.42 6.09 5.82
CA MET A 187 0.43 6.40 6.97
C MET A 187 1.13 5.14 7.50
N LEU A 188 0.40 4.04 7.71
CA LEU A 188 0.97 2.78 8.20
C LEU A 188 2.04 2.22 7.26
N LEU A 189 1.82 2.28 5.94
CA LEU A 189 2.79 1.78 4.95
C LEU A 189 4.01 2.70 4.81
N ALA A 190 3.91 3.97 5.21
CA ALA A 190 5.04 4.91 5.24
C ALA A 190 5.76 4.99 6.59
N LEU A 191 5.18 4.44 7.67
CA LEU A 191 5.72 4.52 9.03
C LEU A 191 7.12 3.91 9.15
N TRP A 192 7.28 2.65 8.74
CA TRP A 192 8.55 1.91 8.87
C TRP A 192 9.73 2.53 8.10
N PRO A 193 9.61 2.93 6.82
CA PRO A 193 10.69 3.66 6.16
C PRO A 193 10.98 5.01 6.82
N ALA A 194 9.97 5.73 7.35
CA ALA A 194 10.20 6.99 8.06
C ALA A 194 10.98 6.77 9.36
N LEU A 195 10.64 5.72 10.12
CA LEU A 195 11.39 5.33 11.33
C LEU A 195 12.83 4.94 11.01
N LEU A 196 13.06 4.24 9.90
CA LEU A 196 14.42 3.95 9.45
C LEU A 196 15.18 5.25 9.11
N CYS A 197 14.58 6.17 8.35
CA CYS A 197 15.18 7.48 8.08
C CYS A 197 15.54 8.21 9.39
N VAL A 198 14.62 8.30 10.36
CA VAL A 198 14.86 8.91 11.67
C VAL A 198 16.02 8.24 12.40
N ALA A 199 16.04 6.90 12.43
CA ALA A 199 17.09 6.12 13.08
C ALA A 199 18.47 6.28 12.41
N THR A 200 18.50 6.58 11.11
CA THR A 200 19.74 6.81 10.35
C THR A 200 20.26 8.24 10.42
N LEU A 201 19.36 9.22 10.43
CA LEU A 201 19.69 10.65 10.30
C LEU A 201 20.00 11.29 11.66
N LEU A 202 19.37 10.80 12.73
CA LEU A 202 19.53 11.35 14.08
C LEU A 202 20.47 10.49 14.92
N GLY A 203 21.36 11.16 15.65
CA GLY A 203 22.28 10.55 16.61
C GLY A 203 21.77 10.58 18.06
N GLY A 204 22.43 9.84 18.94
CA GLY A 204 22.22 9.94 20.39
C GLY A 204 20.78 9.65 20.86
N ARG A 205 20.28 10.44 21.81
CA ARG A 205 18.95 10.27 22.41
C ARG A 205 17.81 10.78 21.52
N SER A 206 18.07 11.75 20.63
CA SER A 206 17.03 12.38 19.82
C SER A 206 16.36 11.40 18.85
N ARG A 207 17.11 10.44 18.29
CA ARG A 207 16.54 9.39 17.43
C ARG A 207 15.45 8.58 18.12
N TYR A 208 15.66 8.24 19.40
CA TYR A 208 14.70 7.46 20.17
C TYR A 208 13.48 8.29 20.54
N LEU A 209 13.68 9.56 20.90
CA LEU A 209 12.59 10.49 21.20
C LEU A 209 11.69 10.69 19.97
N VAL A 210 12.26 11.08 18.83
CA VAL A 210 11.50 11.35 17.61
C VAL A 210 10.82 10.09 17.07
N ALA A 211 11.51 8.95 17.08
CA ALA A 211 10.91 7.67 16.67
C ALA A 211 9.76 7.28 17.60
N SER A 212 9.90 7.46 18.92
CA SER A 212 8.85 7.13 19.89
C SER A 212 7.63 8.03 19.70
N VAL A 213 7.84 9.34 19.55
CA VAL A 213 6.75 10.30 19.27
C VAL A 213 6.00 9.91 18.00
N LEU A 214 6.73 9.58 16.93
CA LEU A 214 6.11 9.17 15.67
C LEU A 214 5.30 7.87 15.80
N VAL A 215 5.84 6.85 16.49
CA VAL A 215 5.12 5.58 16.73
C VAL A 215 3.88 5.81 17.60
N ILE A 216 3.99 6.59 18.68
CA ILE A 216 2.87 6.90 19.58
C ILE A 216 1.79 7.65 18.81
N ALA A 217 2.15 8.68 18.03
CA ALA A 217 1.20 9.46 17.25
C ALA A 217 0.50 8.60 16.18
N ALA A 218 1.24 7.77 15.45
CA ALA A 218 0.67 6.85 14.45
C ALA A 218 -0.24 5.81 15.10
N THR A 219 0.15 5.27 16.26
CA THR A 219 -0.65 4.32 17.04
C THR A 219 -1.96 4.96 17.48
N ALA A 220 -1.89 6.15 18.09
CA ALA A 220 -3.07 6.89 18.53
C ALA A 220 -4.01 7.18 17.35
N ALA A 221 -3.48 7.66 16.21
CA ALA A 221 -4.29 7.91 15.02
C ALA A 221 -4.98 6.62 14.49
N ILE A 222 -4.29 5.48 14.49
CA ILE A 222 -4.86 4.19 14.08
C ILE A 222 -5.98 3.74 15.03
N PHE A 223 -5.78 3.83 16.34
CA PHE A 223 -6.77 3.37 17.32
C PHE A 223 -7.97 4.31 17.47
N LEU A 224 -7.80 5.61 17.25
CA LEU A 224 -8.91 6.57 17.16
C LEU A 224 -9.69 6.41 15.85
N SER A 225 -9.08 5.85 14.80
CA SER A 225 -9.77 5.56 13.54
C SER A 225 -10.60 4.28 13.59
N ASN A 226 -11.61 4.20 12.72
CA ASN A 226 -12.43 3.01 12.52
C ASN A 226 -11.83 2.02 11.50
N HIS A 227 -10.50 1.97 11.37
CA HIS A 227 -9.81 1.12 10.39
C HIS A 227 -9.18 -0.13 11.01
N ASP A 228 -9.98 -1.19 11.22
CA ASP A 228 -9.52 -2.42 11.88
C ASP A 228 -8.37 -3.13 11.14
N SER A 229 -8.33 -3.05 9.80
CA SER A 229 -7.24 -3.63 9.00
C SER A 229 -5.88 -2.99 9.33
N SER A 230 -5.85 -1.68 9.63
CA SER A 230 -4.62 -1.01 10.09
C SER A 230 -4.27 -1.34 11.54
N LYS A 231 -5.25 -1.61 12.41
CA LYS A 231 -4.98 -2.07 13.79
C LYS A 231 -4.29 -3.43 13.77
N VAL A 232 -4.80 -4.37 12.97
CA VAL A 232 -4.16 -5.67 12.73
C VAL A 232 -2.78 -5.51 12.09
N GLY A 233 -2.66 -4.64 11.08
CA GLY A 233 -1.38 -4.37 10.41
C GLY A 233 -0.32 -3.78 11.32
N LEU A 234 -0.70 -2.86 12.23
CA LEU A 234 0.21 -2.30 13.23
C LEU A 234 0.67 -3.39 14.21
N GLY A 235 -0.25 -4.18 14.76
CA GLY A 235 0.09 -5.28 15.68
C GLY A 235 1.03 -6.30 15.03
N ALA A 236 0.69 -6.78 13.83
CA ALA A 236 1.51 -7.73 13.09
C ALA A 236 2.91 -7.16 12.76
N SER A 237 2.98 -5.90 12.33
CA SER A 237 4.26 -5.27 11.99
C SER A 237 5.14 -4.99 13.21
N LEU A 238 4.57 -4.66 14.37
CA LEU A 238 5.31 -4.53 15.64
C LEU A 238 5.90 -5.87 16.08
N ILE A 239 5.12 -6.96 16.01
CA ILE A 239 5.61 -8.31 16.34
C ILE A 239 6.75 -8.69 15.40
N VAL A 240 6.57 -8.51 14.09
CA VAL A 240 7.60 -8.81 13.09
C VAL A 240 8.85 -7.95 13.29
N PHE A 241 8.69 -6.67 13.61
CA PHE A 241 9.82 -5.79 13.91
C PHE A 241 10.64 -6.28 15.11
N ALA A 242 9.95 -6.63 16.20
CA ALA A 242 10.58 -7.15 17.42
C ALA A 242 11.32 -8.46 17.14
N LEU A 243 10.69 -9.44 16.48
CA LEU A 243 11.31 -10.73 16.18
C LEU A 243 12.44 -10.61 15.14
N ALA A 244 12.27 -9.78 14.11
CA ALA A 244 13.28 -9.55 13.08
C ALA A 244 14.53 -8.84 13.62
N SER A 245 14.44 -8.15 14.76
CA SER A 245 15.62 -7.57 15.41
C SER A 245 16.65 -8.63 15.82
N ARG A 246 16.17 -9.82 16.24
CA ARG A 246 17.03 -10.92 16.69
C ARG A 246 17.21 -12.01 15.63
N TRP A 247 16.18 -12.26 14.83
CA TRP A 247 16.13 -13.37 13.87
C TRP A 247 15.65 -12.92 12.47
N PRO A 248 16.33 -11.98 11.79
CA PRO A 248 15.87 -11.42 10.52
C PRO A 248 15.75 -12.48 9.41
N THR A 249 16.65 -13.46 9.37
CA THR A 249 16.61 -14.56 8.39
C THR A 249 15.43 -15.50 8.62
N ALA A 250 15.17 -15.90 9.87
CA ALA A 250 14.04 -16.76 10.20
C ALA A 250 12.72 -16.02 9.94
N MET A 251 12.64 -14.75 10.33
CA MET A 251 11.46 -13.94 10.12
C MET A 251 11.18 -13.71 8.63
N ARG A 252 12.21 -13.49 7.79
CA ARG A 252 12.04 -13.41 6.34
C ARG A 252 11.49 -14.70 5.73
N LYS A 253 12.03 -15.87 6.13
CA LYS A 253 11.51 -17.17 5.68
C LYS A 253 10.09 -17.42 6.18
N GLY A 254 9.79 -17.01 7.42
CA GLY A 254 8.44 -17.05 7.99
C GLY A 254 7.45 -16.19 7.21
N MET A 255 7.82 -14.95 6.87
CA MET A 255 6.97 -14.07 6.05
C MET A 255 6.74 -14.64 4.64
N TRP A 256 7.76 -15.24 4.04
CA TRP A 256 7.62 -15.95 2.77
C TRP A 256 6.65 -17.13 2.88
N LEU A 257 6.78 -17.95 3.94
CA LEU A 257 5.86 -19.05 4.19
C LEU A 257 4.41 -18.55 4.41
N VAL A 258 4.22 -17.50 5.21
CA VAL A 258 2.91 -16.88 5.45
C VAL A 258 2.30 -16.39 4.14
N TRP A 259 3.09 -15.81 3.22
CA TRP A 259 2.62 -15.40 1.89
C TRP A 259 2.09 -16.58 1.07
N CYS A 260 2.87 -17.67 1.00
CA CYS A 260 2.47 -18.88 0.28
C CYS A 260 1.22 -19.52 0.90
N LEU A 261 1.20 -19.64 2.22
CA LEU A 261 0.07 -20.20 2.96
C LEU A 261 -1.18 -19.32 2.85
N ALA A 262 -1.04 -17.99 2.76
CA ALA A 262 -2.18 -17.11 2.54
C ALA A 262 -2.90 -17.45 1.24
N PHE A 263 -2.19 -17.70 0.14
CA PHE A 263 -2.82 -18.19 -1.09
C PHE A 263 -3.35 -19.61 -0.98
N ALA A 264 -2.59 -20.53 -0.39
CA ALA A 264 -2.98 -21.94 -0.32
C ALA A 264 -4.23 -22.16 0.56
N LEU A 265 -4.36 -21.39 1.64
CA LEU A 265 -5.38 -21.60 2.67
C LEU A 265 -6.55 -20.61 2.61
N VAL A 266 -6.49 -19.53 1.82
CA VAL A 266 -7.58 -18.51 1.84
C VAL A 266 -8.95 -19.08 1.49
N VAL A 267 -9.05 -19.97 0.50
CA VAL A 267 -10.32 -20.59 0.09
C VAL A 267 -10.89 -21.47 1.22
N PRO A 268 -10.17 -22.49 1.74
CA PRO A 268 -10.71 -23.32 2.82
C PRO A 268 -10.96 -22.52 4.11
N LEU A 269 -10.12 -21.53 4.44
CA LEU A 269 -10.32 -20.68 5.63
C LEU A 269 -11.56 -19.79 5.49
N ALA A 270 -11.81 -19.22 4.31
CA ALA A 270 -13.03 -18.45 4.05
C ALA A 270 -14.29 -19.30 4.21
N THR A 271 -14.27 -20.51 3.64
CA THR A 271 -15.38 -21.47 3.79
C THR A 271 -15.57 -21.91 5.25
N ALA A 272 -14.47 -22.21 5.95
CA ALA A 272 -14.52 -22.63 7.36
C ALA A 272 -15.04 -21.51 8.27
N ALA A 273 -14.59 -20.27 8.07
CA ALA A 273 -15.04 -19.11 8.82
C ALA A 273 -16.55 -18.89 8.70
N TYR A 274 -17.11 -19.10 7.51
CA TYR A 274 -18.56 -19.00 7.31
C TYR A 274 -19.32 -20.16 7.95
N LYS A 275 -18.83 -21.40 7.79
CA LYS A 275 -19.42 -22.60 8.42
C LYS A 275 -19.38 -22.56 9.96
N ALA A 276 -18.38 -21.90 10.52
CA ALA A 276 -18.28 -21.64 11.96
C ALA A 276 -19.14 -20.45 12.44
N ASP A 277 -20.07 -19.97 11.60
CA ASP A 277 -20.98 -18.87 11.90
C ASP A 277 -20.30 -17.57 12.36
N LEU A 278 -19.03 -17.33 12.00
CA LEU A 278 -18.31 -16.11 12.40
C LEU A 278 -18.99 -14.83 11.88
N HIS A 279 -19.75 -14.92 10.79
CA HIS A 279 -20.57 -13.82 10.27
C HIS A 279 -21.74 -13.41 11.19
N LYS A 280 -22.05 -14.20 12.23
CA LYS A 280 -23.04 -13.91 13.27
C LYS A 280 -22.41 -13.66 14.65
N SER A 281 -21.08 -13.71 14.75
CA SER A 281 -20.39 -13.62 16.03
C SER A 281 -20.37 -12.21 16.57
N ASP A 282 -20.93 -12.01 17.77
CA ASP A 282 -20.94 -10.72 18.48
C ASP A 282 -19.52 -10.25 18.87
N PHE A 283 -18.54 -11.16 18.91
CA PHE A 283 -17.14 -10.82 19.17
C PHE A 283 -16.45 -10.14 17.98
N LEU A 284 -16.99 -10.28 16.77
CA LEU A 284 -16.42 -9.67 15.58
C LEU A 284 -17.06 -8.32 15.27
N PRO A 285 -16.27 -7.31 14.86
CA PRO A 285 -16.83 -6.08 14.34
C PRO A 285 -17.77 -6.34 13.16
N ARG A 286 -18.83 -5.53 13.02
CA ARG A 286 -19.79 -5.66 11.89
C ARG A 286 -19.11 -5.68 10.52
N SER A 287 -18.01 -4.94 10.35
CA SER A 287 -17.21 -4.93 9.13
C SER A 287 -16.58 -6.31 8.84
N ALA A 288 -16.08 -7.00 9.85
CA ALA A 288 -15.51 -8.34 9.74
C ALA A 288 -16.60 -9.40 9.48
N GLN A 289 -17.74 -9.30 10.16
CA GLN A 289 -18.90 -10.18 9.91
C GLN A 289 -19.35 -10.10 8.43
N ALA A 290 -19.46 -8.88 7.88
CA ALA A 290 -19.81 -8.66 6.48
C ALA A 290 -18.74 -9.22 5.51
N ARG A 291 -17.46 -9.16 5.88
CA ARG A 291 -16.38 -9.74 5.07
C ARG A 291 -16.46 -11.27 5.05
N VAL A 292 -16.79 -11.93 6.17
CA VAL A 292 -16.97 -13.39 6.20
C VAL A 292 -18.04 -13.84 5.19
N THR A 293 -19.16 -13.11 5.08
CA THR A 293 -20.19 -13.45 4.07
C THR A 293 -19.70 -13.24 2.63
N LEU A 294 -18.94 -12.18 2.37
CA LEU A 294 -18.35 -11.91 1.05
C LEU A 294 -17.31 -12.97 0.68
N TRP A 295 -16.45 -13.34 1.62
CA TRP A 295 -15.42 -14.35 1.40
C TRP A 295 -16.03 -15.73 1.13
N ALA A 296 -17.09 -16.09 1.86
CA ALA A 296 -17.82 -17.34 1.61
C ALA A 296 -18.38 -17.40 0.19
N TYR A 297 -19.02 -16.31 -0.26
CA TYR A 297 -19.50 -16.19 -1.64
C TYR A 297 -18.35 -16.41 -2.62
N THR A 298 -17.26 -15.65 -2.49
CA THR A 298 -16.15 -15.73 -3.44
C THR A 298 -15.53 -17.13 -3.44
N ALA A 299 -15.29 -17.72 -2.27
CA ALA A 299 -14.73 -19.05 -2.13
C ALA A 299 -15.58 -20.13 -2.81
N GLU A 300 -16.91 -20.07 -2.68
CA GLU A 300 -17.82 -21.03 -3.34
C GLU A 300 -17.71 -20.95 -4.87
N HIS A 301 -17.48 -19.76 -5.43
CA HIS A 301 -17.43 -19.56 -6.88
C HIS A 301 -16.04 -19.77 -7.50
N VAL A 302 -14.96 -19.84 -6.71
CA VAL A 302 -13.61 -20.16 -7.22
C VAL A 302 -13.59 -21.50 -7.96
N HIS A 303 -14.38 -22.46 -7.51
CA HIS A 303 -14.43 -23.81 -8.08
C HIS A 303 -14.98 -23.87 -9.51
N ALA A 304 -15.70 -22.85 -9.98
CA ALA A 304 -16.27 -22.82 -11.33
C ALA A 304 -15.20 -22.58 -12.41
N THR A 305 -14.18 -21.79 -12.10
CA THR A 305 -13.10 -21.43 -13.03
C THR A 305 -11.72 -21.51 -12.34
N PRO A 306 -11.30 -22.67 -11.84
CA PRO A 306 -10.20 -22.78 -10.89
C PRO A 306 -8.83 -22.50 -11.50
N LEU A 307 -8.66 -22.74 -12.81
CA LEU A 307 -7.36 -22.61 -13.48
C LEU A 307 -7.08 -21.18 -13.95
N LEU A 308 -8.03 -20.59 -14.69
CA LEU A 308 -7.86 -19.29 -15.37
C LEU A 308 -8.63 -18.14 -14.72
N GLY A 309 -9.54 -18.43 -13.78
CA GLY A 309 -10.42 -17.43 -13.20
C GLY A 309 -11.44 -16.86 -14.19
N ILE A 310 -12.25 -15.93 -13.71
CA ILE A 310 -13.30 -15.26 -14.48
C ILE A 310 -12.83 -14.01 -15.24
N GLY A 311 -11.52 -13.74 -15.25
CA GLY A 311 -10.94 -12.52 -15.79
C GLY A 311 -10.89 -11.37 -14.77
N GLY A 312 -9.83 -10.56 -14.84
CA GLY A 312 -9.58 -9.44 -13.95
C GLY A 312 -10.70 -8.40 -13.98
N SER A 313 -11.02 -7.79 -12.85
CA SER A 313 -12.10 -6.81 -12.68
C SER A 313 -13.53 -7.32 -12.91
N SER A 314 -13.74 -8.61 -13.22
CA SER A 314 -15.07 -9.18 -13.46
C SER A 314 -15.98 -9.14 -12.22
N THR A 315 -15.43 -9.28 -11.00
CA THR A 315 -16.22 -9.32 -9.75
C THR A 315 -17.15 -8.11 -9.60
N ARG A 316 -16.67 -6.91 -9.98
CA ARG A 316 -17.47 -5.68 -9.88
C ARG A 316 -18.66 -5.70 -10.82
N LYS A 317 -18.50 -6.21 -12.05
CA LYS A 317 -19.58 -6.31 -13.02
C LYS A 317 -20.61 -7.36 -12.60
N ILE A 318 -20.15 -8.46 -11.98
CA ILE A 318 -21.02 -9.48 -11.37
C ILE A 318 -21.85 -8.87 -10.23
N ASP A 319 -21.26 -8.07 -9.35
CA ASP A 319 -22.00 -7.38 -8.26
C ASP A 319 -23.04 -6.38 -8.80
N GLN A 320 -22.74 -5.74 -9.94
CA GLN A 320 -23.64 -4.80 -10.60
C GLN A 320 -24.74 -5.48 -11.45
N SER A 321 -24.73 -6.81 -11.58
CA SER A 321 -25.77 -7.51 -12.35
C SER A 321 -27.14 -7.49 -11.64
N PRO A 322 -28.26 -7.41 -12.38
CA PRO A 322 -29.61 -7.47 -11.80
C PRO A 322 -29.85 -8.74 -10.97
N ASP A 323 -29.32 -9.88 -11.42
CA ASP A 323 -29.49 -11.17 -10.75
C ASP A 323 -28.81 -11.21 -9.38
N ASN A 324 -27.59 -10.67 -9.28
CA ASN A 324 -26.87 -10.61 -8.00
C ASN A 324 -27.57 -9.65 -7.02
N ARG A 325 -28.09 -8.50 -7.51
CA ARG A 325 -28.93 -7.61 -6.70
C ARG A 325 -30.22 -8.29 -6.22
N ARG A 326 -30.84 -9.11 -7.07
CA ARG A 326 -32.05 -9.87 -6.71
C ARG A 326 -31.78 -10.97 -5.70
N MET A 327 -30.64 -11.69 -5.82
CA MET A 327 -30.19 -12.68 -4.85
C MET A 327 -29.86 -12.05 -3.50
N GLN A 328 -29.20 -10.89 -3.50
CA GLN A 328 -28.94 -10.10 -2.30
C GLN A 328 -30.24 -9.79 -1.56
N TRP A 329 -31.26 -9.29 -2.27
CA TRP A 329 -32.55 -8.97 -1.67
C TRP A 329 -33.26 -10.21 -1.10
N LYS A 330 -33.36 -11.29 -1.88
CA LYS A 330 -34.04 -12.54 -1.46
C LYS A 330 -33.39 -13.18 -0.23
N LYS A 331 -32.05 -13.24 -0.16
CA LYS A 331 -31.35 -13.83 0.99
C LYS A 331 -31.28 -12.89 2.20
N LYS A 332 -31.25 -11.57 2.01
CA LYS A 332 -31.33 -10.59 3.13
C LYS A 332 -32.68 -10.66 3.86
N VAL A 333 -33.76 -11.00 3.16
CA VAL A 333 -35.09 -11.19 3.74
C VAL A 333 -35.21 -12.54 4.45
N LYS A 334 -34.56 -13.61 3.94
CA LYS A 334 -34.63 -14.96 4.52
C LYS A 334 -33.61 -15.23 5.63
N ILE A 335 -32.49 -14.53 5.64
CA ILE A 335 -31.37 -14.74 6.57
C ILE A 335 -31.07 -13.36 7.15
N GLN A 336 -31.42 -13.13 8.42
CA GLN A 336 -30.98 -11.94 9.15
C GLN A 336 -29.44 -11.82 9.01
N GLY A 337 -28.95 -10.85 8.23
CA GLY A 337 -27.53 -10.75 7.90
C GLY A 337 -27.18 -9.79 6.76
N PHE A 338 -25.91 -9.75 6.36
CA PHE A 338 -25.35 -8.82 5.36
C PHE A 338 -25.72 -9.13 3.90
N GLY A 339 -26.49 -10.19 3.65
CA GLY A 339 -26.82 -10.69 2.31
C GLY A 339 -25.71 -11.56 1.71
N TRP A 340 -26.03 -12.26 0.62
CA TRP A 340 -25.12 -13.15 -0.11
C TRP A 340 -24.88 -12.59 -1.50
N ARG A 341 -23.68 -12.05 -1.76
CA ARG A 341 -23.32 -11.39 -3.02
C ARG A 341 -21.81 -11.37 -3.24
N ALA A 342 -21.41 -11.08 -4.47
CA ALA A 342 -20.01 -10.88 -4.84
C ALA A 342 -19.37 -9.66 -4.16
N GLY A 343 -20.14 -8.58 -3.99
CA GLY A 343 -19.60 -7.29 -3.57
C GLY A 343 -18.74 -6.66 -4.66
N ALA A 344 -18.43 -5.36 -4.54
CA ALA A 344 -17.59 -4.68 -5.53
C ALA A 344 -16.18 -5.31 -5.62
N HIS A 345 -15.75 -6.00 -4.57
CA HIS A 345 -14.53 -6.80 -4.45
C HIS A 345 -14.61 -7.63 -3.15
N ALA A 346 -13.77 -8.66 -3.04
CA ALA A 346 -13.75 -9.55 -1.88
C ALA A 346 -13.16 -8.93 -0.59
N HIS A 347 -12.58 -7.73 -0.65
CA HIS A 347 -11.77 -7.14 0.45
C HIS A 347 -10.60 -8.05 0.92
N ASN A 348 -10.17 -8.97 0.07
CA ASN A 348 -9.10 -9.90 0.31
C ASN A 348 -8.43 -10.22 -1.04
N ALA A 349 -7.21 -9.69 -1.24
CA ALA A 349 -6.48 -9.81 -2.50
C ALA A 349 -6.14 -11.27 -2.83
N PHE A 350 -5.87 -12.12 -1.84
CA PHE A 350 -5.56 -13.54 -2.07
C PHE A 350 -6.76 -14.28 -2.64
N LEU A 351 -7.93 -14.06 -2.05
CA LEU A 351 -9.18 -14.67 -2.52
C LEU A 351 -9.62 -14.08 -3.87
N GLN A 352 -9.44 -12.78 -4.06
CA GLN A 352 -9.73 -12.11 -5.33
C GLN A 352 -8.83 -12.63 -6.46
N THR A 353 -7.55 -12.90 -6.18
CA THR A 353 -6.62 -13.49 -7.15
C THR A 353 -7.11 -14.86 -7.59
N TRP A 354 -7.50 -15.73 -6.65
CA TRP A 354 -8.09 -17.03 -6.99
C TRP A 354 -9.32 -16.90 -7.89
N TYR A 355 -10.24 -16.01 -7.52
CA TYR A 355 -11.51 -15.89 -8.23
C TYR A 355 -11.34 -15.31 -9.65
N GLU A 356 -10.59 -14.22 -9.78
CA GLU A 356 -10.48 -13.50 -11.05
C GLU A 356 -9.36 -14.03 -11.95
N LEU A 357 -8.26 -14.52 -11.37
CA LEU A 357 -7.06 -14.92 -12.11
C LEU A 357 -6.76 -16.42 -12.05
N GLY A 358 -7.50 -17.19 -11.23
CA GLY A 358 -7.32 -18.64 -11.10
C GLY A 358 -5.94 -19.05 -10.57
N ALA A 359 -5.68 -20.35 -10.60
CA ALA A 359 -4.43 -20.96 -10.16
C ALA A 359 -3.20 -20.39 -10.88
N VAL A 360 -3.31 -20.07 -12.17
CA VAL A 360 -2.19 -19.49 -12.93
C VAL A 360 -1.81 -18.12 -12.36
N GLY A 361 -2.79 -17.24 -12.14
CA GLY A 361 -2.54 -15.95 -11.50
C GLY A 361 -1.99 -16.10 -10.08
N VAL A 362 -2.53 -17.03 -9.30
CA VAL A 362 -2.05 -17.32 -7.95
C VAL A 362 -0.58 -17.72 -7.95
N ILE A 363 -0.15 -18.64 -8.81
CA ILE A 363 1.24 -19.07 -8.91
C ILE A 363 2.14 -17.89 -9.29
N LEU A 364 1.73 -17.08 -10.28
CA LEU A 364 2.51 -15.92 -10.74
C LEU A 364 2.69 -14.85 -9.65
N PHE A 365 1.61 -14.47 -8.96
CA PHE A 365 1.69 -13.54 -7.82
C PHE A 365 2.48 -14.14 -6.65
N MET A 366 2.29 -15.43 -6.36
CA MET A 366 3.02 -16.14 -5.32
C MET A 366 4.52 -16.09 -5.58
N VAL A 367 4.98 -16.48 -6.78
CA VAL A 367 6.40 -16.52 -7.15
C VAL A 367 6.99 -15.11 -7.23
N THR A 368 6.31 -14.17 -7.89
CA THR A 368 6.80 -12.79 -8.07
C THR A 368 6.99 -12.09 -6.73
N CYS A 369 6.00 -12.12 -5.84
CA CYS A 369 6.12 -11.50 -4.52
C CYS A 369 7.06 -12.29 -3.60
N SER A 370 7.16 -13.61 -3.74
CA SER A 370 8.17 -14.40 -3.03
C SER A 370 9.59 -13.95 -3.38
N ALA A 371 9.88 -13.70 -4.67
CA ALA A 371 11.17 -13.18 -5.09
C ALA A 371 11.50 -11.84 -4.41
N VAL A 372 10.51 -10.94 -4.30
CA VAL A 372 10.66 -9.66 -3.59
C VAL A 372 10.95 -9.89 -2.10
N ILE A 373 10.16 -10.70 -1.39
CA ILE A 373 10.34 -10.98 0.05
C ILE A 373 11.71 -11.61 0.32
N LEU A 374 12.12 -12.57 -0.50
CA LEU A 374 13.42 -13.24 -0.35
C LEU A 374 14.59 -12.30 -0.68
N SER A 375 14.40 -11.37 -1.62
CA SER A 375 15.41 -10.35 -1.97
C SER A 375 15.74 -9.42 -0.80
N LEU A 376 14.82 -9.25 0.16
CA LEU A 376 15.08 -8.46 1.37
C LEU A 376 16.26 -8.98 2.20
N GLY A 377 16.66 -10.23 2.01
CA GLY A 377 17.87 -10.79 2.61
C GLY A 377 19.17 -10.15 2.13
N ARG A 378 19.15 -9.45 0.99
CA ARG A 378 20.28 -8.68 0.44
C ARG A 378 20.42 -7.29 1.04
N LEU A 379 19.43 -6.84 1.84
CA LEU A 379 19.51 -5.56 2.53
C LEU A 379 20.49 -5.65 3.72
N PRO A 380 21.12 -4.53 4.12
CA PRO A 380 21.91 -4.48 5.34
C PRO A 380 21.10 -5.01 6.54
N ARG A 381 21.75 -5.79 7.41
CA ARG A 381 21.07 -6.52 8.49
C ARG A 381 20.18 -5.63 9.36
N ASP A 382 20.64 -4.43 9.70
CA ASP A 382 19.93 -3.52 10.61
C ASP A 382 18.68 -2.87 9.99
N THR A 383 18.58 -2.87 8.66
CA THR A 383 17.43 -2.33 7.93
C THR A 383 16.36 -3.39 7.66
N GLN A 384 16.72 -4.68 7.68
CA GLN A 384 15.80 -5.79 7.38
C GLN A 384 14.56 -5.80 8.28
N ARG A 385 14.71 -5.48 9.58
CA ARG A 385 13.58 -5.42 10.52
C ARG A 385 12.52 -4.39 10.12
N PHE A 386 12.92 -3.24 9.57
CA PHE A 386 11.98 -2.21 9.11
C PHE A 386 11.29 -2.65 7.82
N ALA A 387 12.04 -3.23 6.87
CA ALA A 387 11.47 -3.74 5.63
C ALA A 387 10.48 -4.90 5.88
N LEU A 388 10.83 -5.85 6.74
CA LEU A 388 9.96 -6.98 7.09
C LEU A 388 8.71 -6.52 7.85
N ALA A 389 8.82 -5.55 8.75
CA ALA A 389 7.68 -4.97 9.43
C ALA A 389 6.73 -4.27 8.45
N GLN A 390 7.26 -3.55 7.45
CA GLN A 390 6.45 -2.97 6.38
C GLN A 390 5.73 -4.05 5.54
N VAL A 391 6.40 -5.15 5.21
CA VAL A 391 5.78 -6.29 4.51
C VAL A 391 4.62 -6.88 5.33
N ALA A 392 4.80 -7.03 6.64
CA ALA A 392 3.73 -7.51 7.53
C ALA A 392 2.52 -6.56 7.57
N ALA A 393 2.76 -5.24 7.62
CA ALA A 393 1.70 -4.24 7.50
C ALA A 393 0.99 -4.33 6.14
N PHE A 394 1.76 -4.46 5.04
CA PHE A 394 1.21 -4.64 3.70
C PHE A 394 0.33 -5.88 3.58
N PHE A 395 0.76 -7.02 4.15
CA PHE A 395 -0.03 -8.27 4.15
C PHE A 395 -1.39 -8.08 4.81
N ALA A 396 -1.44 -7.41 5.96
CA ALA A 396 -2.71 -7.13 6.63
C ALA A 396 -3.62 -6.23 5.79
N ILE A 397 -3.07 -5.22 5.11
CA ILE A 397 -3.85 -4.33 4.23
C ILE A 397 -4.43 -5.11 3.04
N VAL A 398 -3.63 -5.90 2.33
CA VAL A 398 -4.12 -6.65 1.16
C VAL A 398 -5.03 -7.83 1.54
N ALA A 399 -4.88 -8.40 2.74
CA ALA A 399 -5.74 -9.47 3.22
C ALA A 399 -7.15 -8.99 3.60
N PHE A 400 -7.30 -7.73 4.05
CA PHE A 400 -8.52 -7.31 4.74
C PHE A 400 -9.14 -5.99 4.28
N ALA A 401 -8.47 -5.15 3.49
CA ALA A 401 -8.90 -3.76 3.33
C ALA A 401 -9.63 -3.46 2.00
N TRP A 402 -8.98 -3.67 0.85
CA TRP A 402 -9.49 -3.23 -0.45
C TRP A 402 -9.22 -4.24 -1.57
N GLY A 403 -9.87 -4.03 -2.72
CA GLY A 403 -9.65 -4.81 -3.94
C GLY A 403 -8.29 -4.50 -4.58
N MET A 404 -7.67 -5.52 -5.17
CA MET A 404 -6.30 -5.42 -5.68
C MET A 404 -6.13 -4.49 -6.90
N TRP A 405 -7.22 -4.21 -7.63
CA TRP A 405 -7.23 -3.36 -8.83
C TRP A 405 -7.47 -1.87 -8.56
N GLN A 406 -7.45 -1.45 -7.28
CA GLN A 406 -7.52 -0.04 -6.94
C GLN A 406 -6.21 0.65 -7.34
N GLY A 407 -6.25 1.53 -8.34
CA GLY A 407 -5.04 2.20 -8.85
C GLY A 407 -4.24 2.93 -7.78
N TRP A 408 -4.93 3.57 -6.82
CA TRP A 408 -4.26 4.24 -5.70
C TRP A 408 -3.52 3.26 -4.77
N LEU A 409 -4.04 2.03 -4.58
CA LEU A 409 -3.40 1.00 -3.75
C LEU A 409 -2.23 0.35 -4.47
N MET A 410 -2.35 0.13 -5.79
CA MET A 410 -1.23 -0.32 -6.62
C MET A 410 -0.09 0.69 -6.55
N ALA A 411 -0.38 1.97 -6.77
CA ALA A 411 0.63 3.03 -6.66
C ALA A 411 1.20 3.15 -5.25
N LEU A 412 0.38 3.01 -4.19
CA LEU A 412 0.85 3.00 -2.81
C LEU A 412 1.82 1.84 -2.54
N THR A 413 1.61 0.68 -3.15
CA THR A 413 2.54 -0.46 -3.05
C THR A 413 3.90 -0.12 -3.67
N GLY A 414 3.91 0.53 -4.83
CA GLY A 414 5.14 1.06 -5.46
C GLY A 414 5.82 2.14 -4.61
N LEU A 415 5.06 3.07 -4.05
CA LEU A 415 5.57 4.11 -3.13
C LEU A 415 6.16 3.49 -1.86
N ALA A 416 5.51 2.49 -1.28
CA ALA A 416 6.00 1.81 -0.08
C ALA A 416 7.38 1.17 -0.31
N ALA A 417 7.57 0.52 -1.47
CA ALA A 417 8.87 -0.02 -1.88
C ALA A 417 9.91 1.09 -2.14
N LEU A 418 9.51 2.18 -2.80
CA LEU A 418 10.36 3.34 -3.06
C LEU A 418 10.85 3.99 -1.75
N TYR A 419 9.97 4.15 -0.76
CA TYR A 419 10.31 4.75 0.53
C TYR A 419 11.27 3.87 1.34
N ILE A 420 11.12 2.53 1.31
CA ILE A 420 12.13 1.64 1.90
C ILE A 420 13.45 1.73 1.15
N ALA A 421 13.44 1.80 -0.19
CA ALA A 421 14.67 1.96 -0.95
C ALA A 421 15.39 3.28 -0.60
N LEU A 422 14.67 4.39 -0.45
CA LEU A 422 15.23 5.66 0.04
C LEU A 422 15.90 5.47 1.41
N ALA A 423 15.17 4.90 2.37
CA ALA A 423 15.63 4.71 3.74
C ALA A 423 16.85 3.76 3.83
N VAL A 424 16.90 2.73 2.99
CA VAL A 424 18.05 1.82 2.90
C VAL A 424 19.26 2.50 2.24
N ASN A 425 19.07 3.29 1.19
CA ASN A 425 20.18 3.96 0.52
C ASN A 425 20.83 5.04 1.40
N VAL A 426 20.04 5.80 2.17
CA VAL A 426 20.62 6.73 3.15
C VAL A 426 21.38 5.99 4.26
N TYR A 427 20.89 4.83 4.72
CA TYR A 427 21.63 3.97 5.66
C TYR A 427 22.98 3.51 5.11
N ARG A 428 23.02 3.02 3.86
CA ARG A 428 24.24 2.54 3.22
C ARG A 428 25.31 3.62 3.12
N VAL A 429 24.91 4.85 2.79
CA VAL A 429 25.80 6.00 2.74
C VAL A 429 26.36 6.33 4.13
N GLY A 430 25.50 6.38 5.16
CA GLY A 430 25.95 6.64 6.53
C GLY A 430 26.98 5.62 7.02
N GLN A 431 26.79 4.33 6.70
CA GLN A 431 27.73 3.26 7.06
C GLN A 431 29.09 3.35 6.34
N ARG A 432 29.13 3.84 5.10
CA ARG A 432 30.39 4.02 4.36
C ARG A 432 31.23 5.13 5.00
N GLU A 433 30.59 6.23 5.39
CA GLU A 433 31.27 7.36 6.04
C GLU A 433 31.83 7.00 7.42
N THR A 434 31.07 6.25 8.23
CA THR A 434 31.57 5.79 9.55
C THR A 434 32.78 4.87 9.41
N LYS A 435 32.80 4.02 8.36
CA LYS A 435 33.95 3.16 8.08
C LYS A 435 35.17 3.95 7.59
N SER A 436 34.99 4.98 6.77
CA SER A 436 36.11 5.84 6.32
C SER A 436 36.65 6.75 7.41
N ALA A 437 35.86 7.05 8.45
CA ALA A 437 36.26 7.87 9.59
C ALA A 437 36.83 7.06 10.77
N SER A 438 36.84 5.72 10.67
CA SER A 438 37.50 4.86 11.65
C SER A 438 38.99 4.77 11.32
N PRO A 439 39.90 5.16 12.23
CA PRO A 439 41.34 5.21 11.97
C PRO A 439 41.98 3.85 11.66
#